data_AF-A0A945M5W0-F1
#
_entry.id   AF-A0A945M5W0-F1
#
_cell.length_a   1.000
_cell.length_b   1.000
_cell.length_c   1.000
_cell.angle_alpha   90.00
_cell.angle_beta   90.00
_cell.angle_gamma   90.00
#
_symmetry.space_group_name_H-M   'P 1'
#
loop_
_entity.id
_entity.type
_entity.pdbx_description
1 polymer ?
#
loop_
_entity_poly.entity_id
_entity_poly.type
_entity_poly.pdbx_seq_one_letter_code
_entity_poly.pdbx_strand_id
1 'polypeptide(L)'
;MNAVFFAIVLIAFLVAAFRQLTWIPVDLDAKTPMEALSIGMIDAAGASVTLAIGLVGVMALFLGLMKVAEAGGLLAIIARTVRPLMVRLFPDVPADHPAMGAMILNISA
;
A
#
# COMPACT_ATOMS: atom_id res chain seq x y z
N MET A 1 8.84 10.14 13.88
CA MET A 1 7.50 9.95 13.27
C MET A 1 6.38 10.54 14.13
N ASN A 2 6.31 10.23 15.43
CA ASN A 2 5.23 10.71 16.31
C ASN A 2 5.16 12.24 16.48
N ALA A 3 6.29 12.94 16.61
CA ALA A 3 6.31 14.39 16.80
C ALA A 3 5.90 15.18 15.54
N VAL A 4 6.32 14.72 14.36
CA VAL A 4 5.99 15.38 13.08
C VAL A 4 4.49 15.27 12.78
N PHE A 5 3.93 14.07 12.98
CA PHE A 5 2.49 13.86 12.83
C PHE A 5 1.69 14.74 13.78
N PHE A 6 2.07 14.74 15.06
CA PHE A 6 1.44 15.59 16.07
C PHE A 6 1.53 17.08 15.71
N ALA A 7 2.67 17.55 15.21
CA ALA A 7 2.84 18.93 14.78
C ALA A 7 1.89 19.32 13.63
N ILE A 8 1.72 18.45 12.62
CA ILE A 8 0.81 18.71 11.49
C ILE A 8 -0.64 18.81 11.98
N VAL A 9 -1.07 17.90 12.86
CA VAL A 9 -2.41 17.93 13.45
C VAL A 9 -2.59 19.21 14.28
N LEU A 10 -1.63 19.54 15.15
CA LEU A 10 -1.70 20.73 16.00
C LEU A 10 -1.79 22.01 15.15
N ILE A 11 -0.98 22.12 14.09
CA ILE A 11 -1.02 23.26 13.15
C ILE A 11 -2.39 23.34 12.47
N ALA A 12 -2.94 22.23 11.99
CA ALA A 12 -4.25 22.21 11.33
C ALA A 12 -5.37 22.71 12.26
N PHE A 13 -5.37 22.26 13.52
CA PHE A 13 -6.32 22.74 14.54
C PHE A 13 -6.12 24.22 14.88
N LEU A 14 -4.88 24.69 15.05
CA LEU A 14 -4.61 26.10 15.32
C LEU A 14 -5.03 27.00 14.16
N VAL A 15 -4.80 26.58 12.92
CA VAL A 15 -5.23 27.31 11.72
C VAL A 15 -6.75 27.34 11.61
N ALA A 16 -7.44 26.22 11.87
CA ALA A 16 -8.89 26.16 11.88
C ALA A 16 -9.49 27.07 12.97
N ALA A 17 -8.91 27.06 14.18
CA ALA A 17 -9.33 27.90 15.30
C ALA A 17 -9.09 29.39 15.02
N PHE A 18 -7.94 29.76 14.47
CA PHE A 18 -7.64 31.14 14.09
C PHE A 18 -8.61 31.62 13.00
N ARG A 19 -8.82 30.80 11.96
CA ARG A 19 -9.81 31.09 10.91
C ARG A 19 -11.21 31.22 11.49
N GLN A 20 -11.63 30.37 12.42
CA GLN A 20 -12.95 30.43 13.06
C GLN A 20 -13.18 31.78 13.76
N LEU A 21 -12.16 32.33 14.41
CA LEU A 21 -12.27 33.58 15.16
C LEU A 21 -12.24 34.82 14.25
N THR A 22 -11.46 34.80 13.17
CA THR A 22 -11.35 35.91 12.21
C THR A 22 -12.40 35.86 11.10
N TRP A 23 -13.24 34.83 11.06
CA TRP A 23 -14.22 34.61 10.00
C TRP A 23 -15.51 35.40 10.27
N ILE A 24 -15.97 36.13 9.25
CA ILE A 24 -17.29 36.75 9.22
C ILE A 24 -18.11 35.93 8.20
N PRO A 25 -19.24 35.33 8.59
CA PRO A 25 -20.06 34.55 7.66
C PRO A 25 -20.58 35.46 6.54
N VAL A 26 -20.16 35.17 5.30
CA VAL A 26 -20.63 35.86 4.09
C VAL A 26 -21.99 35.33 3.64
N ASP A 27 -22.26 34.04 3.89
CA ASP A 27 -23.49 33.35 3.52
C ASP A 27 -24.08 32.56 4.71
N LEU A 28 -25.41 32.43 4.75
CA LEU A 28 -26.16 31.73 5.81
C LEU A 28 -25.87 30.21 5.87
N ASP A 29 -25.35 29.63 4.78
CA ASP A 29 -25.09 28.20 4.60
C ASP A 29 -23.58 27.88 4.51
N ALA A 30 -22.71 28.84 4.85
CA ALA A 30 -21.27 28.66 4.80
C ALA A 30 -20.80 27.72 5.93
N LYS A 31 -20.19 26.58 5.55
CA LYS A 31 -19.58 25.64 6.50
C LYS A 31 -18.51 26.32 7.35
N THR A 32 -18.55 26.09 8.65
CA THR A 32 -17.57 26.68 9.57
C THR A 32 -16.18 26.04 9.37
N PRO A 33 -15.07 26.78 9.58
CA PRO A 33 -13.72 26.23 9.51
C PRO A 33 -13.50 24.93 10.32
N MET A 34 -14.09 24.82 11.53
CA MET A 34 -14.00 23.61 12.35
C MET A 34 -14.82 22.43 11.79
N GLU A 35 -15.98 22.71 11.20
CA GLU A 35 -16.81 21.70 10.53
C GLU A 35 -16.13 21.21 9.24
N ALA A 36 -15.56 22.12 8.45
CA ALA A 36 -14.80 21.79 7.25
C ALA A 36 -13.57 20.92 7.57
N LEU A 37 -12.85 21.24 8.65
CA LEU A 37 -11.75 20.40 9.16
C LEU A 37 -12.25 18.99 9.49
N SER A 38 -13.35 18.89 10.25
CA SER A 38 -13.90 17.60 10.70
C SER A 38 -14.35 16.73 9.52
N ILE A 39 -15.08 17.30 8.57
CA ILE A 39 -15.53 16.59 7.35
C ILE A 39 -14.31 16.14 6.55
N GLY A 40 -13.34 17.03 6.31
CA GLY A 40 -12.13 16.69 5.56
C GLY A 40 -11.31 15.57 6.21
N MET A 41 -11.26 15.51 7.55
CA MET A 41 -10.60 14.41 8.26
C MET A 41 -11.32 13.07 8.06
N ILE A 42 -12.64 13.05 8.14
CA ILE A 42 -13.44 11.83 7.92
C ILE A 42 -13.35 11.36 6.47
N ASP A 43 -13.41 12.28 5.50
CA ASP A 43 -13.29 11.96 4.07
C ASP A 43 -11.91 11.39 3.75
N ALA A 44 -10.84 12.00 4.29
CA ALA A 44 -9.47 11.50 4.12
C ALA A 44 -9.28 10.11 4.74
N ALA A 45 -9.86 9.87 5.92
CA ALA A 45 -9.85 8.56 6.55
C ALA A 45 -10.59 7.53 5.71
N GLY A 46 -11.79 7.87 5.21
CA GLY A 46 -12.58 7.02 4.33
C GLY A 46 -11.85 6.65 3.04
N ALA A 47 -11.28 7.65 2.35
CA ALA A 47 -10.49 7.43 1.14
C ALA A 47 -9.29 6.51 1.38
N SER A 48 -8.60 6.69 2.51
CA SER A 48 -7.46 5.84 2.90
C SER A 48 -7.89 4.39 3.11
N VAL A 49 -9.04 4.15 3.75
CA VAL A 49 -9.59 2.80 3.95
C VAL A 49 -9.99 2.16 2.62
N THR A 50 -10.69 2.90 1.74
CA THR A 50 -11.07 2.41 0.41
C THR A 50 -9.84 2.01 -0.40
N LEU A 51 -8.78 2.84 -0.39
CA LEU A 51 -7.52 2.53 -1.07
C LEU A 51 -6.86 1.27 -0.48
N ALA A 52 -6.76 1.18 0.85
CA ALA A 52 -6.16 0.04 1.52
C ALA A 52 -6.90 -1.26 1.21
N ILE A 53 -8.24 -1.26 1.28
CA ILE A 53 -9.05 -2.44 0.94
C ILE A 53 -8.88 -2.82 -0.53
N GLY A 54 -8.84 -1.84 -1.45
CA GLY A 54 -8.60 -2.09 -2.86
C GLY A 54 -7.25 -2.81 -3.10
N LEU A 55 -6.18 -2.33 -2.49
CA LEU A 55 -4.86 -2.93 -2.59
C LEU A 55 -4.79 -4.32 -1.93
N VAL A 56 -5.36 -4.48 -0.74
CA VAL A 56 -5.42 -5.76 -0.03
C VAL A 56 -6.21 -6.79 -0.84
N GLY A 57 -7.32 -6.39 -1.46
CA GLY A 57 -8.12 -7.28 -2.30
C GLY A 57 -7.34 -7.83 -3.49
N VAL A 58 -6.62 -6.96 -4.20
CA VAL A 58 -5.76 -7.38 -5.32
C VAL A 58 -4.67 -8.34 -4.83
N MET A 59 -3.93 -7.98 -3.77
CA MET A 59 -2.88 -8.85 -3.23
C MET A 59 -3.42 -10.19 -2.74
N ALA A 60 -4.57 -10.21 -2.07
CA ALA A 60 -5.22 -11.43 -1.60
C ALA A 60 -5.63 -12.34 -2.77
N LEU A 61 -6.13 -11.77 -3.87
CA LEU A 61 -6.43 -12.51 -5.09
C LEU A 61 -5.18 -13.15 -5.69
N PHE A 62 -4.11 -12.36 -5.87
CA PHE A 62 -2.86 -12.85 -6.43
C PHE A 62 -2.22 -13.93 -5.55
N LEU A 63 -2.14 -13.72 -4.23
CA LEU A 63 -1.63 -14.71 -3.29
C LEU A 63 -2.49 -15.98 -3.26
N GLY A 64 -3.81 -15.84 -3.33
CA GLY A 64 -4.74 -16.97 -3.43
C GLY A 64 -4.50 -17.79 -4.69
N LEU A 65 -4.40 -17.14 -5.86
CA LEU A 65 -4.11 -17.79 -7.13
C LEU A 65 -2.74 -18.49 -7.10
N MET A 66 -1.72 -17.84 -6.55
CA MET A 66 -0.39 -18.41 -6.41
C MET A 66 -0.40 -19.67 -5.54
N LYS A 67 -1.16 -19.69 -4.44
CA LYS A 67 -1.33 -20.90 -3.63
C LYS A 67 -2.00 -22.04 -4.38
N VAL A 68 -2.99 -21.75 -5.22
CA VAL A 68 -3.63 -22.77 -6.08
C VAL A 68 -2.64 -23.30 -7.13
N ALA A 69 -1.86 -22.42 -7.76
CA ALA A 69 -0.83 -22.80 -8.73
C ALA A 69 0.29 -23.64 -8.09
N GLU A 70 0.66 -23.33 -6.85
CA GLU A 70 1.65 -24.08 -6.07
C GLU A 70 1.13 -25.47 -5.72
N ALA A 71 -0.10 -25.57 -5.20
CA ALA A 71 -0.76 -26.84 -4.90
C ALA A 71 -0.96 -27.72 -6.16
N GLY A 72 -1.17 -27.10 -7.31
CA GLY A 72 -1.25 -27.79 -8.61
C GLY A 72 0.10 -28.19 -9.21
N GLY A 73 1.22 -27.88 -8.56
CA GLY A 73 2.57 -28.18 -9.07
C GLY A 73 3.02 -27.31 -10.25
N LEU A 74 2.23 -26.30 -10.64
CA LEU A 74 2.55 -25.42 -11.77
C LEU A 74 3.83 -24.62 -11.51
N LEU A 75 4.03 -24.14 -10.28
CA LEU A 75 5.27 -23.45 -9.88
C LEU A 75 6.51 -24.34 -10.06
N ALA A 76 6.40 -25.64 -9.75
CA ALA A 76 7.52 -26.57 -9.90
C ALA A 76 7.87 -26.83 -11.38
N ILE A 77 6.87 -26.85 -12.26
CA ILE A 77 7.07 -26.97 -13.71
C ILE A 77 7.77 -25.72 -14.25
N ILE A 78 7.28 -24.52 -13.89
CA ILE A 78 7.89 -23.26 -14.31
C ILE A 78 9.33 -23.16 -13.82
N ALA A 79 9.58 -23.49 -12.55
CA ALA A 79 10.93 -23.48 -11.98
C ALA A 79 11.88 -24.41 -12.75
N ARG A 80 11.43 -25.61 -13.12
CA ARG A 80 12.23 -26.56 -13.93
C ARG A 80 12.55 -26.03 -15.32
N THR A 81 11.60 -25.33 -15.96
CA THR A 81 11.77 -24.75 -17.29
C THR A 81 12.73 -23.55 -17.28
N VAL A 82 12.70 -22.72 -16.23
CA VAL A 82 13.56 -21.53 -16.10
C VAL A 82 14.95 -21.87 -15.58
N ARG A 83 15.11 -22.99 -14.85
CA ARG A 83 16.38 -23.50 -14.32
C ARG A 83 17.58 -23.46 -15.30
N PRO A 84 17.50 -23.95 -16.55
CA PRO A 84 18.64 -23.93 -17.47
C PRO A 84 19.13 -22.52 -17.83
N LEU A 85 18.22 -21.54 -17.90
CA LEU A 85 18.59 -20.14 -18.14
C LEU A 85 19.36 -19.57 -16.94
N MET A 86 18.90 -19.85 -15.72
CA MET A 86 19.47 -19.30 -14.49
C MET A 86 20.83 -19.90 -14.14
N VAL A 87 21.03 -21.20 -14.36
CA VAL A 87 22.35 -21.84 -14.21
C VAL A 87 23.36 -21.26 -15.20
N ARG A 88 22.89 -20.83 -16.39
CA ARG A 88 23.76 -20.19 -17.39
C ARG A 88 24.06 -18.72 -17.07
N LEU A 89 23.11 -17.98 -16.50
CA LEU A 89 23.30 -16.58 -16.09
C LEU A 89 24.11 -16.44 -14.79
N PHE A 90 23.94 -17.37 -13.86
CA PHE A 90 24.59 -17.38 -12.54
C PHE A 90 25.32 -18.71 -12.30
N PRO A 91 26.47 -18.94 -12.98
CA PRO A 91 27.21 -20.20 -12.90
C PRO A 91 27.82 -20.48 -11.50
N ASP A 92 28.01 -19.45 -10.68
CA ASP A 92 28.57 -19.58 -9.32
C ASP A 92 27.56 -20.09 -8.28
N VAL A 93 26.26 -20.19 -8.63
CA VAL A 93 25.21 -20.68 -7.71
C VAL A 93 24.81 -22.11 -8.10
N PRO A 94 25.11 -23.12 -7.26
CA PRO A 94 24.76 -24.51 -7.54
C PRO A 94 23.26 -24.69 -7.77
N ALA A 95 22.89 -25.51 -8.74
CA ALA A 95 21.51 -25.67 -9.20
C ALA A 95 20.55 -26.25 -8.14
N ASP A 96 21.07 -26.83 -7.05
CA ASP A 96 20.30 -27.41 -5.94
C ASP A 96 20.24 -26.48 -4.71
N HIS A 97 20.81 -25.27 -4.79
CA HIS A 97 20.78 -24.32 -3.68
C HIS A 97 19.41 -23.61 -3.61
N PRO A 98 18.74 -23.55 -2.44
CA PRO A 98 17.44 -22.90 -2.28
C PRO A 98 17.41 -21.41 -2.71
N ALA A 99 18.57 -20.75 -2.77
CA ALA A 99 18.71 -19.40 -3.30
C ALA A 99 18.35 -19.28 -4.81
N MET A 100 18.54 -20.34 -5.60
CA MET A 100 18.16 -20.32 -7.02
C MET A 100 16.64 -20.21 -7.19
N GLY A 101 15.87 -20.88 -6.33
CA GLY A 101 14.41 -20.76 -6.30
C GLY A 101 13.94 -19.37 -5.88
N ALA A 102 14.59 -18.76 -4.89
CA ALA A 102 14.31 -17.39 -4.47
C ALA A 102 14.61 -16.35 -5.56
N MET A 103 15.70 -16.51 -6.33
CA MET A 103 16.04 -15.63 -7.45
C MET A 103 15.04 -15.76 -8.62
N ILE A 104 14.63 -16.99 -8.96
CA ILE A 104 13.59 -17.24 -9.98
C ILE A 104 12.29 -16.57 -9.58
N LEU A 105 11.86 -16.71 -8.32
CA LEU A 105 10.63 -16.11 -7.82
C LEU A 105 10.67 -14.58 -7.88
N ASN A 106 11.81 -13.97 -7.54
CA ASN A 106 11.97 -12.50 -7.58
C ASN A 106 11.99 -11.94 -9.01
N ILE A 107 12.56 -12.67 -9.97
CA ILE A 107 12.52 -12.30 -11.41
C ILE A 107 11.14 -12.53 -12.04
N SER A 108 10.32 -13.39 -11.44
CA SER A 108 8.95 -13.67 -11.91
C SER A 108 7.90 -12.68 -11.36
N ALA A 109 8.29 -11.78 -10.45
CA ALA A 109 7.45 -10.74 -9.86
C ALA A 109 7.49 -9.46 -10.71
#